data_AF-A0AAD7LNX9-F1
#
_entry.id   AF-A0AAD7LNX9-F1
#
_cell.length_a   1.000
_cell.length_b   1.000
_cell.length_c   1.000
_cell.angle_alpha   90.00
_cell.angle_beta   90.00
_cell.angle_gamma   90.00
#
_symmetry.space_group_name_H-M   'P 1'
#
loop_
_entity.id
_entity.type
_entity.pdbx_description
1 polymer ?
#
loop_
_entity_poly.entity_id
_entity_poly.type
_entity_poly.pdbx_seq_one_letter_code
_entity_poly.pdbx_strand_id
1 'polypeptide(L)'
;MLILNFIVEDMLEYRISDQWTAYKEEDVEKAATVKEIILNDVWWDKVDYIIAFIASIYDMLRVTDTNKPTLHLVYDMWDTMIEKVRATILRHEEKEVNDQSTFYDVVYYILIDRWTKSCTPLHCMAHSLNPRYYIDEWLAEASNWVPPHMGTEIAVERNKCLRKYFPNPDDRKMATKEFARSSGGQDIFGDFDSLQDRWSLEPKVWWLVYGDSTPLHQKVALKLLSQPCSLSCCERNWSTYSFIHSMKRNKMTPKRAEDLVYIHTNLHLLSRKNESYTIGQSKMWDIGGDEWDPLEGAGVLAIANSSFFFFFF
;
A
#
# COMPACT_ATOMS: atom_id res chain seq x y z
N MET A 1 -8.63 1.94 -10.21
CA MET A 1 -8.68 1.63 -11.66
C MET A 1 -10.00 0.98 -12.05
N LEU A 2 -10.41 -0.13 -11.41
CA LEU A 2 -11.74 -0.74 -11.65
C LEU A 2 -12.90 0.24 -11.40
N ILE A 3 -12.87 1.05 -10.34
CA ILE A 3 -13.93 2.05 -10.09
C ILE A 3 -13.93 3.16 -11.15
N LEU A 4 -12.76 3.61 -11.63
CA LEU A 4 -12.73 4.64 -12.68
C LEU A 4 -13.16 4.05 -14.02
N ASN A 5 -12.69 2.87 -14.38
CA ASN A 5 -13.13 2.15 -15.57
C ASN A 5 -14.63 1.82 -15.50
N PHE A 6 -15.14 1.46 -14.33
CA PHE A 6 -16.57 1.21 -14.09
C PHE A 6 -17.37 2.52 -14.19
N ILE A 7 -16.89 3.63 -13.64
CA ILE A 7 -17.50 4.95 -13.83
C ILE A 7 -17.49 5.36 -15.32
N VAL A 8 -16.42 5.02 -16.05
CA VAL A 8 -16.31 5.27 -17.49
C VAL A 8 -17.28 4.39 -18.28
N GLU A 9 -17.38 3.10 -17.96
CA GLU A 9 -18.35 2.16 -18.54
C GLU A 9 -19.78 2.56 -18.21
N ASP A 10 -20.10 2.92 -16.96
CA ASP A 10 -21.40 3.45 -16.53
C ASP A 10 -21.75 4.75 -17.27
N MET A 11 -20.79 5.67 -17.46
CA MET A 11 -21.03 6.89 -18.24
C MET A 11 -21.29 6.58 -19.73
N LEU A 12 -20.65 5.54 -20.28
CA LEU A 12 -20.87 5.05 -21.64
C LEU A 12 -22.16 4.23 -21.79
N GLU A 13 -22.65 3.57 -20.75
CA GLU A 13 -23.95 2.89 -20.71
C GLU A 13 -25.10 3.88 -20.49
N TYR A 14 -24.91 4.87 -19.61
CA TYR A 14 -25.85 5.96 -19.36
C TYR A 14 -26.16 6.76 -20.64
N ARG A 15 -25.18 6.88 -21.54
CA ARG A 15 -25.30 7.40 -22.93
C ARG A 15 -26.45 6.78 -23.73
N ILE A 16 -26.81 5.52 -23.45
CA ILE A 16 -27.79 4.73 -24.20
C ILE A 16 -29.09 4.56 -23.38
N SER A 17 -29.11 4.98 -22.11
CA SER A 17 -30.25 4.78 -21.22
C SER A 17 -31.37 5.81 -21.42
N ASP A 18 -32.61 5.38 -21.21
CA ASP A 18 -33.80 6.25 -21.22
C ASP A 18 -33.72 7.35 -20.14
N GLN A 19 -32.89 7.19 -19.10
CA GLN A 19 -32.70 8.14 -18.00
C GLN A 19 -32.00 9.43 -18.45
N TRP A 20 -31.13 9.37 -19.46
CA TRP A 20 -30.49 10.55 -20.04
C TRP A 20 -31.52 11.46 -20.74
N THR A 21 -32.53 10.85 -21.35
CA THR A 21 -33.63 11.55 -22.02
C THR A 21 -34.46 12.37 -21.04
N ALA A 22 -34.68 11.88 -19.82
CA ALA A 22 -35.39 12.61 -18.76
C ALA A 22 -34.56 13.77 -18.18
N TYR A 23 -33.25 13.56 -17.94
CA TYR A 23 -32.34 14.61 -17.45
C TYR A 23 -32.20 15.78 -18.43
N LYS A 24 -32.22 15.48 -19.74
CA LYS A 24 -32.18 16.47 -20.82
C LYS A 24 -33.35 17.46 -20.76
N GLU A 25 -34.50 17.07 -20.21
CA GLU A 25 -35.69 17.94 -20.12
C GLU A 25 -35.62 18.94 -18.95
N GLU A 26 -34.84 18.64 -17.90
CA GLU A 26 -34.71 19.50 -16.71
C GLU A 26 -33.64 20.60 -16.86
N ASP A 27 -32.49 20.31 -17.48
CA ASP A 27 -31.40 21.28 -17.67
C ASP A 27 -30.63 21.02 -18.98
N VAL A 28 -31.23 21.50 -20.07
CA VAL A 28 -30.78 21.28 -21.46
C VAL A 28 -29.34 21.75 -21.69
N GLU A 29 -28.93 22.86 -21.06
CA GLU A 29 -27.62 23.48 -21.29
C GLU A 29 -26.50 22.68 -20.62
N LYS A 30 -26.71 22.22 -19.37
CA LYS A 30 -25.78 21.29 -18.71
C LYS A 30 -25.72 19.94 -19.39
N ALA A 31 -26.85 19.39 -19.80
CA ALA A 31 -26.90 18.12 -20.53
C ALA A 31 -26.13 18.20 -21.86
N ALA A 32 -26.23 19.33 -22.57
CA ALA A 32 -25.47 19.57 -23.79
C ALA A 32 -23.95 19.64 -23.52
N THR A 33 -23.55 20.34 -22.45
CA THR A 33 -22.13 20.49 -22.06
C THR A 33 -21.52 19.14 -21.65
N VAL A 34 -22.24 18.35 -20.84
CA VAL A 34 -21.80 17.00 -20.44
C VAL A 34 -21.69 16.08 -21.66
N LYS A 35 -22.65 16.15 -22.59
CA LYS A 35 -22.58 15.40 -23.85
C LYS A 35 -21.35 15.78 -24.67
N GLU A 36 -21.04 17.07 -24.76
CA GLU A 36 -19.86 17.55 -25.48
C GLU A 36 -18.57 17.02 -24.86
N ILE A 37 -18.45 17.06 -23.52
CA ILE A 37 -17.29 16.54 -22.80
C ILE A 37 -17.14 15.03 -22.99
N ILE A 38 -18.23 14.25 -22.83
CA ILE A 38 -18.20 12.79 -22.97
C ILE A 38 -17.88 12.35 -24.41
N LEU A 39 -18.22 13.16 -25.42
CA LEU A 39 -17.92 12.86 -26.83
C LEU A 39 -16.58 13.42 -27.31
N ASN A 40 -15.80 14.05 -26.43
CA ASN A 40 -14.54 14.69 -26.81
C ASN A 40 -13.37 13.73 -26.62
N ASP A 41 -12.83 13.21 -27.72
CA ASP A 41 -11.69 12.28 -27.70
C ASP A 41 -10.45 12.89 -27.02
N VAL A 42 -10.19 14.19 -27.23
CA VAL A 42 -9.07 14.92 -26.59
C VAL A 42 -9.25 15.03 -25.07
N TRP A 43 -10.50 15.02 -24.59
CA TRP A 43 -10.77 14.95 -23.16
C TRP A 43 -10.44 13.57 -22.60
N TRP A 44 -10.80 12.51 -23.31
CA TRP A 44 -10.48 11.13 -22.92
C TRP A 44 -8.98 10.84 -22.94
N ASP A 45 -8.23 11.35 -23.91
CA ASP A 45 -6.76 11.25 -23.92
C ASP A 45 -6.14 11.82 -22.63
N LYS A 46 -6.69 12.92 -22.11
CA LYS A 46 -6.25 13.52 -20.83
C LYS A 46 -6.61 12.64 -19.64
N VAL A 47 -7.79 12.01 -19.65
CA VAL A 47 -8.22 11.08 -18.60
C VAL A 47 -7.32 9.86 -18.57
N ASP A 48 -7.04 9.26 -19.73
CA ASP A 48 -6.15 8.10 -19.86
C ASP A 48 -4.74 8.42 -19.38
N TYR A 49 -4.23 9.61 -19.70
CA TYR A 49 -2.96 10.08 -19.16
C TYR A 49 -2.97 10.18 -17.63
N ILE A 50 -4.00 10.79 -17.04
CA ILE A 50 -4.14 10.92 -15.58
C ILE A 50 -4.20 9.54 -14.91
N ILE A 51 -4.98 8.62 -15.47
CA ILE A 51 -5.08 7.24 -14.98
C ILE A 51 -3.71 6.57 -15.06
N ALA A 52 -2.99 6.75 -16.16
CA ALA A 52 -1.71 6.08 -16.40
C ALA A 52 -0.67 6.40 -15.31
N PHE A 53 -0.50 7.67 -14.93
CA PHE A 53 0.50 8.00 -13.90
C PHE A 53 -0.01 7.77 -12.48
N ILE A 54 -1.33 7.84 -12.22
CA ILE A 54 -1.91 7.50 -10.90
C ILE A 54 -1.94 5.97 -10.68
N ALA A 55 -1.89 5.16 -11.73
CA ALA A 55 -1.93 3.70 -11.64
C ALA A 55 -0.89 3.12 -10.67
N SER A 56 0.37 3.58 -10.74
CA SER A 56 1.43 3.07 -9.86
C SER A 56 1.20 3.45 -8.39
N ILE A 57 0.64 4.63 -8.12
CA ILE A 57 0.23 5.06 -6.78
C ILE A 57 -0.86 4.13 -6.27
N TYR A 58 -1.89 3.92 -7.08
CA TYR A 58 -3.02 3.06 -6.74
C TYR A 58 -2.58 1.61 -6.47
N ASP A 59 -1.74 1.04 -7.33
CA ASP A 59 -1.24 -0.33 -7.18
C ASP A 59 -0.44 -0.51 -5.89
N MET A 60 0.42 0.46 -5.55
CA MET A 60 1.17 0.50 -4.30
C MET A 60 0.21 0.47 -3.09
N LEU A 61 -0.78 1.38 -3.08
CA LEU A 61 -1.77 1.48 -2.02
C LEU A 61 -2.57 0.17 -1.86
N ARG A 62 -2.97 -0.45 -2.97
CA ARG A 62 -3.71 -1.71 -2.95
C ARG A 62 -2.92 -2.87 -2.38
N VAL A 63 -1.61 -2.91 -2.61
CA VAL A 63 -0.75 -3.92 -1.99
C VAL A 63 -0.64 -3.67 -0.48
N THR A 64 -0.48 -2.41 -0.04
CA THR A 64 -0.41 -2.07 1.38
C THR A 64 -1.73 -2.26 2.13
N ASP A 65 -2.88 -2.17 1.44
CA ASP A 65 -4.23 -2.39 1.98
C ASP A 65 -4.57 -3.86 2.27
N THR A 66 -3.64 -4.76 2.01
CA THR A 66 -3.81 -6.17 2.33
C THR A 66 -3.38 -6.48 3.77
N ASN A 67 -3.84 -7.61 4.31
CA ASN A 67 -3.33 -8.14 5.58
C ASN A 67 -1.97 -8.84 5.42
N LYS A 68 -1.38 -8.82 4.22
CA LYS A 68 -0.09 -9.46 3.99
C LYS A 68 1.00 -8.65 4.70
N PRO A 69 2.10 -9.29 5.12
CA PRO A 69 3.23 -8.57 5.66
C PRO A 69 3.85 -7.67 4.59
N THR A 70 3.60 -6.36 4.68
CA THR A 70 4.02 -5.38 3.67
C THR A 70 4.86 -4.25 4.24
N LEU A 71 4.97 -4.14 5.58
CA LEU A 71 5.71 -3.06 6.24
C LEU A 71 7.16 -2.93 5.74
N HIS A 72 7.81 -4.05 5.47
CA HIS A 72 9.18 -4.12 5.00
C HIS A 72 9.36 -3.83 3.51
N LEU A 73 8.26 -3.78 2.75
CA LEU A 73 8.24 -3.50 1.32
C LEU A 73 7.94 -2.03 1.01
N VAL A 74 7.32 -1.31 1.95
CA VAL A 74 6.78 0.04 1.71
C VAL A 74 7.82 1.03 1.22
N TYR A 75 9.05 1.01 1.76
CA TYR A 75 10.12 1.91 1.34
C TYR A 75 10.47 1.71 -0.14
N ASP A 76 10.76 0.46 -0.51
CA ASP A 76 11.10 0.04 -1.88
C ASP A 76 9.92 0.26 -2.87
N MET A 77 8.69 -0.06 -2.43
CA MET A 77 7.48 0.20 -3.19
C MET A 77 7.26 1.69 -3.45
N TRP A 78 7.63 2.55 -2.51
CA TRP A 78 7.49 4.00 -2.65
C TRP A 78 8.48 4.56 -3.68
N ASP A 79 9.76 4.19 -3.57
CA ASP A 79 10.79 4.59 -4.53
C ASP A 79 10.47 4.09 -5.94
N THR A 80 10.08 2.81 -6.06
CA THR A 80 9.66 2.22 -7.34
C THR A 80 8.41 2.91 -7.91
N MET A 81 7.46 3.29 -7.05
CA MET A 81 6.26 4.01 -7.47
C MET A 81 6.61 5.38 -8.03
N ILE A 82 7.48 6.15 -7.35
CA ILE A 82 7.95 7.46 -7.81
C ILE A 82 8.60 7.34 -9.19
N GLU A 83 9.49 6.38 -9.39
CA GLU A 83 10.16 6.18 -10.69
C GLU A 83 9.16 5.82 -11.80
N LYS A 84 8.14 5.00 -11.50
CA LYS A 84 7.06 4.69 -12.46
C LYS A 84 6.19 5.90 -12.79
N VAL A 85 5.85 6.73 -11.80
CA VAL A 85 5.14 8.01 -12.00
C VAL A 85 5.97 8.91 -12.91
N ARG A 86 7.26 9.07 -12.61
CA ARG A 86 8.20 9.86 -13.39
C ARG A 86 8.25 9.41 -14.84
N ALA A 87 8.52 8.13 -15.06
CA ALA A 87 8.64 7.56 -16.40
C ALA A 87 7.35 7.76 -17.22
N THR A 88 6.18 7.63 -16.59
CA THR A 88 4.89 7.82 -17.26
C THR A 88 4.66 9.27 -17.67
N ILE A 89 4.99 10.22 -16.77
CA ILE A 89 4.86 11.66 -17.03
C ILE A 89 5.83 12.10 -18.14
N LEU A 90 7.12 11.74 -18.03
CA LEU A 90 8.13 12.13 -19.02
C LEU A 90 7.81 11.56 -20.41
N ARG A 91 7.34 10.30 -20.48
CA ARG A 91 6.91 9.70 -21.74
C ARG A 91 5.76 10.48 -22.39
N HIS A 92 4.78 10.92 -21.61
CA HIS A 92 3.67 11.72 -22.13
C HIS A 92 4.09 13.14 -22.55
N GLU A 93 5.11 13.70 -21.89
CA GLU A 93 5.71 14.98 -22.28
C GLU A 93 6.72 14.87 -23.43
N GLU A 94 6.93 13.67 -23.98
CA GLU A 94 7.94 13.37 -25.01
C GLU A 94 9.37 13.78 -24.59
N LYS A 95 9.69 13.55 -23.32
CA LYS A 95 10.97 13.91 -22.69
C LYS A 95 11.84 12.71 -22.38
N GLU A 96 13.16 12.91 -22.44
CA GLU A 96 14.12 11.93 -21.98
C GLU A 96 14.19 11.89 -20.44
N VAL A 97 14.75 10.81 -19.87
CA VAL A 97 14.84 10.59 -18.42
C VAL A 97 15.56 11.72 -17.68
N ASN A 98 16.52 12.36 -18.35
CA ASN A 98 17.33 13.44 -17.80
C ASN A 98 16.73 14.83 -18.01
N ASP A 99 15.62 14.94 -18.74
CA ASP A 99 14.99 16.22 -19.01
C ASP A 99 14.18 16.70 -17.80
N GLN A 100 14.09 18.02 -17.65
CA GLN A 100 13.29 18.63 -16.60
C GLN A 100 11.80 18.65 -16.98
N SER A 101 10.95 18.29 -16.03
CA SER A 101 9.49 18.42 -16.14
C SER A 101 8.94 19.21 -14.96
N THR A 102 8.43 20.42 -15.22
CA THR A 102 7.82 21.26 -14.19
C THR A 102 6.57 20.63 -13.60
N PHE A 103 5.82 19.84 -14.38
CA PHE A 103 4.68 19.10 -13.89
C PHE A 103 5.13 17.95 -12.98
N TYR A 104 6.12 17.17 -13.39
CA TYR A 104 6.69 16.13 -12.53
C TYR A 104 7.26 16.72 -11.24
N ASP A 105 7.93 17.88 -11.29
CA ASP A 105 8.47 18.54 -10.09
C ASP A 105 7.37 18.82 -9.06
N VAL A 106 6.19 19.26 -9.50
CA VAL A 106 5.01 19.46 -8.64
C VAL A 106 4.48 18.14 -8.09
N VAL A 107 4.33 17.12 -8.93
CA VAL A 107 3.86 15.79 -8.50
C VAL A 107 4.82 15.16 -7.50
N TYR A 108 6.12 15.20 -7.79
CA TYR A 108 7.18 14.71 -6.93
C TYR A 108 7.17 15.43 -5.58
N TYR A 109 7.03 16.75 -5.55
CA TYR A 109 6.91 17.50 -4.30
C TYR A 109 5.73 17.02 -3.44
N ILE A 110 4.56 16.78 -4.06
CA ILE A 110 3.38 16.25 -3.36
C ILE A 110 3.67 14.84 -2.81
N LEU A 111 4.30 13.97 -3.60
CA LEU A 111 4.66 12.62 -3.15
C LEU A 111 5.65 12.67 -1.98
N ILE A 112 6.69 13.50 -2.04
CA ILE A 112 7.67 13.62 -0.95
C ILE A 112 7.06 14.24 0.31
N ASP A 113 6.19 15.25 0.19
CA ASP A 113 5.46 15.80 1.35
C ASP A 113 4.60 14.73 2.02
N ARG A 114 3.95 13.87 1.24
CA ARG A 114 3.18 12.75 1.77
C ARG A 114 4.08 11.70 2.43
N TRP A 115 5.17 11.30 1.77
CA TRP A 115 6.15 10.37 2.31
C TRP A 115 6.71 10.82 3.65
N THR A 116 7.08 12.09 3.76
CA THR A 116 7.68 12.67 4.97
C THR A 116 6.71 12.60 6.16
N LYS A 117 5.40 12.62 5.91
CA LYS A 117 4.36 12.49 6.94
C LYS A 117 4.04 11.04 7.29
N SER A 118 4.15 10.11 6.34
CA SER A 118 3.78 8.70 6.51
C SER A 118 4.94 7.79 6.92
N CYS A 119 6.17 8.10 6.50
CA CYS A 119 7.34 7.28 6.75
C CYS A 119 7.78 7.40 8.21
N THR A 120 7.43 6.38 8.98
CA THR A 120 7.92 6.22 10.35
C THR A 120 9.28 5.51 10.40
N PRO A 121 10.06 5.67 11.49
CA PRO A 121 11.28 4.92 11.71
C PRO A 121 11.13 3.39 11.58
N LEU A 122 9.91 2.89 11.78
CA LEU A 122 9.59 1.47 11.71
C LEU A 122 9.67 0.94 10.28
N HIS A 123 9.31 1.73 9.27
CA HIS A 123 9.48 1.36 7.85
C HIS A 123 10.96 1.20 7.52
N CYS A 124 11.80 2.16 7.92
CA CYS A 124 13.25 2.10 7.71
C CYS A 124 13.88 0.90 8.43
N MET A 125 13.42 0.58 9.65
CA MET A 125 13.84 -0.61 10.38
C MET A 125 13.41 -1.89 9.65
N ALA A 126 12.15 -2.00 9.22
CA ALA A 126 11.63 -3.18 8.54
C ALA A 126 12.30 -3.39 7.17
N HIS A 127 12.50 -2.33 6.40
CA HIS A 127 13.28 -2.34 5.16
C HIS A 127 14.72 -2.81 5.40
N SER A 128 15.38 -2.32 6.46
CA SER A 128 16.73 -2.77 6.84
C SER A 128 16.79 -4.27 7.20
N LEU A 129 15.68 -4.92 7.51
CA LEU A 129 15.64 -6.34 7.88
C LEU A 129 15.32 -7.25 6.69
N ASN A 130 14.99 -6.70 5.52
CA ASN A 130 14.73 -7.52 4.35
C ASN A 130 16.06 -7.88 3.67
N PRO A 131 16.47 -9.17 3.65
CA PRO A 131 17.77 -9.58 3.10
C PRO A 131 17.88 -9.33 1.58
N ARG A 132 16.74 -9.25 0.87
CA ARG A 132 16.69 -8.96 -0.57
C ARG A 132 17.34 -7.63 -0.95
N TYR A 133 17.37 -6.66 -0.04
CA TYR A 133 17.93 -5.32 -0.34
C TYR A 133 19.45 -5.24 -0.16
N TYR A 134 20.12 -6.38 0.02
CA TYR A 134 21.56 -6.48 0.22
C TYR A 134 22.26 -7.28 -0.88
N ILE A 135 21.58 -7.55 -2.00
CA ILE A 135 22.13 -8.34 -3.11
C ILE A 135 22.19 -7.52 -4.40
N ASP A 136 23.09 -7.92 -5.30
CA ASP A 136 23.38 -7.22 -6.53
C ASP A 136 22.18 -7.23 -7.50
N GLU A 137 21.36 -8.27 -7.50
CA GLU A 137 20.17 -8.37 -8.35
C GLU A 137 19.17 -7.25 -8.07
N TRP A 138 18.94 -6.91 -6.79
CA TRP A 138 18.08 -5.78 -6.41
C TRP A 138 18.77 -4.46 -6.76
N LEU A 139 20.06 -4.31 -6.43
CA LEU A 139 20.82 -3.07 -6.72
C LEU A 139 20.91 -2.75 -8.22
N ALA A 140 20.83 -3.77 -9.08
CA ALA A 140 20.81 -3.60 -10.52
C ALA A 140 19.48 -3.06 -11.08
N GLU A 141 18.38 -3.12 -10.32
CA GLU A 141 17.07 -2.62 -10.76
C GLU A 141 17.04 -1.08 -10.87
N ALA A 142 17.86 -0.36 -10.09
CA ALA A 142 18.00 1.09 -10.21
C ALA A 142 19.39 1.60 -9.80
N SER A 143 19.97 2.50 -10.61
CA SER A 143 21.35 2.97 -10.45
C SER A 143 21.63 3.77 -9.16
N ASN A 144 20.61 4.28 -8.49
CA ASN A 144 20.71 5.06 -7.26
C ASN A 144 20.41 4.24 -5.99
N TRP A 145 20.08 2.95 -6.12
CA TRP A 145 19.81 2.11 -4.98
C TRP A 145 21.09 1.72 -4.25
N VAL A 146 21.02 1.77 -2.93
CA VAL A 146 22.11 1.39 -2.03
C VAL A 146 21.59 0.45 -0.97
N PRO A 147 22.42 -0.49 -0.48
CA PRO A 147 22.00 -1.36 0.61
C PRO A 147 21.54 -0.55 1.84
N PRO A 148 20.53 -1.01 2.60
CA PRO A 148 19.96 -0.26 3.72
C PRO A 148 20.96 0.14 4.83
N HIS A 149 22.07 -0.60 4.94
CA HIS A 149 23.13 -0.29 5.90
C HIS A 149 24.04 0.86 5.45
N MET A 150 24.08 1.18 4.14
CA MET A 150 24.85 2.27 3.54
C MET A 150 24.04 3.56 3.37
N GLY A 151 22.70 3.48 3.39
CA GLY A 151 21.82 4.65 3.33
C GLY A 151 21.79 5.44 4.65
N THR A 152 22.31 6.67 4.65
CA THR A 152 22.37 7.53 5.85
C THR A 152 21.00 7.78 6.47
N GLU A 153 19.99 8.11 5.66
CA GLU A 153 18.62 8.36 6.13
C GLU A 153 18.04 7.12 6.83
N ILE A 154 18.09 5.97 6.15
CA ILE A 154 17.62 4.69 6.68
C ILE A 154 18.36 4.35 7.98
N ALA A 155 19.68 4.57 8.03
CA ALA A 155 20.48 4.30 9.21
C ALA A 155 20.10 5.18 10.42
N VAL A 156 19.84 6.47 10.21
CA VAL A 156 19.40 7.40 11.26
C VAL A 156 18.06 6.95 11.85
N GLU A 157 17.09 6.64 10.98
CA GLU A 157 15.76 6.22 11.39
C GLU A 157 15.77 4.82 12.05
N ARG A 158 16.50 3.85 11.50
CA ARG A 158 16.75 2.54 12.11
C ARG A 158 17.27 2.68 13.54
N ASN A 159 18.25 3.57 13.74
CA ASN A 159 18.85 3.80 15.06
C ASN A 159 17.86 4.45 16.05
N LYS A 160 16.92 5.29 15.59
CA LYS A 160 15.81 5.78 16.43
C LYS A 160 14.93 4.62 16.88
N CYS A 161 14.60 3.69 15.97
CA CYS A 161 13.86 2.48 16.28
C CYS A 161 14.56 1.59 17.31
N LEU A 162 15.85 1.30 17.12
CA LEU A 162 16.63 0.49 18.07
C LEU A 162 16.70 1.13 19.46
N ARG A 163 16.85 2.46 19.55
CA ARG A 163 16.79 3.19 20.84
C ARG A 163 15.46 3.03 21.57
N LYS A 164 14.35 3.08 20.84
CA LYS A 164 13.01 2.92 21.40
C LYS A 164 12.72 1.47 21.80
N TYR A 165 13.15 0.51 20.99
CA TYR A 165 12.87 -0.92 21.21
C TYR A 165 13.78 -1.56 22.26
N PHE A 166 15.04 -1.10 22.35
CA PHE A 166 16.02 -1.52 23.35
C PHE A 166 16.41 -0.32 24.23
N PRO A 167 15.63 -0.02 25.29
CA PRO A 167 15.94 1.08 26.22
C PRO A 167 17.27 0.86 26.94
N ASN A 168 17.58 -0.38 27.31
CA ASN A 168 18.84 -0.76 27.94
C ASN A 168 20.02 -0.54 26.94
N PRO A 169 21.06 0.23 27.32
CA PRO A 169 22.21 0.49 26.46
C PRO A 169 23.01 -0.75 26.03
N ASP A 170 23.13 -1.76 26.88
CA ASP A 170 23.90 -2.97 26.60
C ASP A 170 23.18 -3.86 25.59
N ASP A 171 21.86 -4.07 25.79
CA ASP A 171 21.02 -4.78 24.81
C ASP A 171 21.03 -4.07 23.45
N ARG A 172 20.96 -2.74 23.47
CA ARG A 172 21.02 -1.94 22.24
C ARG A 172 22.37 -2.09 21.54
N LYS A 173 23.48 -2.07 22.29
CA LYS A 173 24.82 -2.28 21.72
C LYS A 173 24.95 -3.69 21.13
N MET A 174 24.37 -4.69 21.79
CA MET A 174 24.34 -6.06 21.27
C MET A 174 23.50 -6.16 20.00
N ALA A 175 22.28 -5.62 19.99
CA ALA A 175 21.42 -5.59 18.82
C ALA A 175 22.06 -4.87 17.62
N THR A 176 22.79 -3.78 17.85
CA THR A 176 23.56 -3.09 16.79
C THR A 176 24.68 -3.96 16.23
N LYS A 177 25.40 -4.70 17.09
CA LYS A 177 26.43 -5.66 16.62
C LYS A 177 25.84 -6.80 15.82
N GLU A 178 24.71 -7.35 16.26
CA GLU A 178 24.00 -8.39 15.55
C GLU A 178 23.50 -7.91 14.18
N PHE A 179 22.95 -6.69 14.10
CA PHE A 179 22.61 -6.08 12.81
C PHE A 179 23.83 -5.94 11.90
N ALA A 180 25.00 -5.53 12.43
CA ALA A 180 26.21 -5.40 11.63
C ALA A 180 26.69 -6.76 11.08
N ARG A 181 26.53 -7.85 11.85
CA ARG A 181 26.87 -9.20 11.40
C ARG A 181 25.98 -9.65 10.25
N SER A 182 24.66 -9.49 10.39
CA SER A 182 23.71 -9.90 9.36
C SER A 182 23.84 -9.06 8.08
N SER A 183 23.82 -7.74 8.21
CA SER A 183 23.94 -6.81 7.07
C SER A 183 25.29 -6.92 6.35
N GLY A 184 26.37 -7.17 7.10
CA GLY A 184 27.72 -7.34 6.57
C GLY A 184 28.01 -8.73 6.01
N GLY A 185 27.05 -9.67 6.04
CA GLY A 185 27.28 -11.05 5.57
C GLY A 185 28.40 -11.76 6.34
N GLN A 186 28.47 -11.58 7.66
CA GLN A 186 29.46 -12.26 8.49
C GLN A 186 28.96 -13.65 8.91
N ASP A 187 29.89 -14.58 9.13
CA ASP A 187 29.59 -15.94 9.56
C ASP A 187 28.54 -16.60 8.63
N ILE A 188 27.52 -17.24 9.21
CA ILE A 188 26.44 -17.93 8.48
C ILE A 188 25.68 -17.02 7.50
N PHE A 189 25.69 -15.69 7.69
CA PHE A 189 25.00 -14.76 6.79
C PHE A 189 25.75 -14.49 5.49
N GLY A 190 27.03 -14.87 5.44
CA GLY A 190 27.89 -14.81 4.26
C GLY A 190 28.07 -16.15 3.56
N ASP A 191 27.49 -17.23 4.09
CA ASP A 191 27.53 -18.54 3.46
C ASP A 191 26.81 -18.51 2.11
N PHE A 192 27.29 -19.32 1.16
CA PHE A 192 26.77 -19.38 -0.21
C PHE A 192 25.25 -19.57 -0.24
N ASP A 193 24.74 -20.55 0.50
CA ASP A 193 23.29 -20.83 0.58
C ASP A 193 22.52 -19.63 1.16
N SER A 194 23.06 -19.00 2.21
CA SER A 194 22.42 -17.83 2.83
C SER A 194 22.32 -16.66 1.88
N LEU A 195 23.36 -16.40 1.08
CA LEU A 195 23.39 -15.35 0.07
C LEU A 195 22.40 -15.65 -1.08
N GLN A 196 22.38 -16.88 -1.59
CA GLN A 196 21.45 -17.30 -2.63
C GLN A 196 19.98 -17.19 -2.16
N ASP A 197 19.74 -17.52 -0.90
CA ASP A 197 18.40 -17.53 -0.34
C ASP A 197 17.83 -16.13 -0.01
N ARG A 198 18.66 -15.07 -0.05
CA ARG A 198 18.19 -13.69 0.16
C ARG A 198 17.17 -13.25 -0.89
N TRP A 199 17.26 -13.77 -2.11
CA TRP A 199 16.35 -13.46 -3.21
C TRP A 199 15.16 -14.42 -3.29
N SER A 200 15.42 -15.71 -3.02
CA SER A 200 14.47 -16.79 -3.29
C SER A 200 13.47 -17.01 -2.17
N LEU A 201 13.88 -16.78 -0.91
CA LEU A 201 13.03 -17.01 0.25
C LEU A 201 12.26 -15.76 0.67
N GLU A 202 11.09 -15.97 1.25
CA GLU A 202 10.41 -14.90 1.98
C GLU A 202 11.32 -14.40 3.12
N PRO A 203 11.44 -13.08 3.36
CA PRO A 203 12.34 -12.52 4.35
C PRO A 203 12.20 -13.17 5.74
N LYS A 204 10.96 -13.41 6.17
CA LYS A 204 10.68 -14.07 7.45
C LYS A 204 11.26 -15.48 7.51
N VAL A 205 11.17 -16.26 6.43
CA VAL A 205 11.70 -17.63 6.36
C VAL A 205 13.23 -17.59 6.40
N TRP A 206 13.85 -16.68 5.66
CA TRP A 206 15.30 -16.49 5.70
C TRP A 206 15.81 -16.21 7.12
N TRP A 207 15.12 -15.34 7.87
CA TRP A 207 15.46 -15.09 9.28
C TRP A 207 15.26 -16.29 10.20
N LEU A 208 14.30 -17.17 9.92
CA LEU A 208 14.13 -18.41 10.69
C LEU A 208 15.28 -19.39 10.47
N VAL A 209 15.83 -19.44 9.25
CA VAL A 209 16.91 -20.36 8.88
C VAL A 209 18.27 -19.86 9.36
N TYR A 210 18.60 -18.59 9.10
CA TYR A 210 19.95 -18.05 9.29
C TYR A 210 20.11 -17.17 10.54
N GLY A 211 19.01 -16.77 11.18
CA GLY A 211 19.02 -15.75 12.24
C GLY A 211 19.47 -16.20 13.63
N ASP A 212 19.67 -17.50 13.87
CA ASP A 212 19.92 -18.08 15.21
C ASP A 212 21.15 -17.49 15.92
N SER A 213 22.19 -17.14 15.17
CA SER A 213 23.41 -16.49 15.68
C SER A 213 23.21 -15.02 16.10
N THR A 214 22.02 -14.46 15.86
CA THR A 214 21.64 -13.06 16.16
C THR A 214 20.26 -12.97 16.82
N PRO A 215 20.11 -13.48 18.06
CA PRO A 215 18.78 -13.67 18.67
C PRO A 215 18.00 -12.37 18.92
N LEU A 216 18.66 -11.26 19.29
CA LEU A 216 17.96 -9.99 19.50
C LEU A 216 17.47 -9.42 18.17
N HIS A 217 18.29 -9.54 17.15
CA HIS A 217 18.01 -9.01 15.83
C HIS A 217 16.97 -9.86 15.09
N GLN A 218 17.10 -11.18 15.12
CA GLN A 218 16.11 -12.14 14.60
C GLN A 218 14.74 -11.91 15.25
N LYS A 219 14.67 -11.69 16.56
CA LYS A 219 13.40 -11.38 17.25
C LYS A 219 12.71 -10.14 16.69
N VAL A 220 13.47 -9.09 16.36
CA VAL A 220 12.92 -7.88 15.73
C VAL A 220 12.50 -8.17 14.30
N ALA A 221 13.33 -8.87 13.53
CA ALA A 221 13.04 -9.27 12.15
C ALA A 221 11.73 -10.04 12.05
N LEU A 222 11.58 -11.14 12.80
CA LEU A 222 10.37 -11.96 12.77
C LEU A 222 9.11 -11.19 13.16
N LYS A 223 9.23 -10.19 14.05
CA LYS A 223 8.11 -9.34 14.46
C LYS A 223 7.71 -8.34 13.40
N LEU A 224 8.68 -7.68 12.75
CA LEU A 224 8.41 -6.61 11.76
C LEU A 224 8.10 -7.16 10.37
N LEU A 225 8.77 -8.22 9.96
CA LEU A 225 8.55 -8.88 8.67
C LEU A 225 7.22 -9.65 8.61
N SER A 226 6.49 -9.72 9.73
CA SER A 226 5.13 -10.26 9.78
C SER A 226 4.05 -9.18 9.90
N GLN A 227 4.39 -7.88 9.92
CA GLN A 227 3.41 -6.81 10.08
C GLN A 227 2.83 -6.37 8.72
N PRO A 228 1.50 -6.24 8.61
CA PRO A 228 0.91 -5.43 7.56
C PRO A 228 1.28 -3.96 7.78
N CYS A 229 1.21 -3.15 6.72
CA CYS A 229 1.52 -1.72 6.81
C CYS A 229 0.28 -0.84 7.05
N SER A 230 -0.91 -1.25 6.62
CA SER A 230 -2.11 -0.40 6.65
C SER A 230 -3.04 -0.69 7.84
N LEU A 231 -3.77 0.34 8.25
CA LEU A 231 -4.88 0.25 9.18
C LEU A 231 -6.18 -0.24 8.54
N SER A 232 -6.20 -0.52 7.24
CA SER A 232 -7.36 -1.04 6.48
C SER A 232 -7.98 -2.30 7.10
N CYS A 233 -7.18 -3.10 7.81
CA CYS A 233 -7.65 -4.25 8.58
C CYS A 233 -8.56 -3.84 9.74
N CYS A 234 -8.19 -2.77 10.43
CA CYS A 234 -8.97 -2.18 11.50
C CYS A 234 -10.21 -1.49 10.94
N GLU A 235 -10.08 -0.74 9.83
CA GLU A 235 -11.22 -0.09 9.17
C GLU A 235 -12.30 -1.08 8.77
N ARG A 236 -11.93 -2.24 8.19
CA ARG A 236 -12.91 -3.29 7.88
C ARG A 236 -13.63 -3.79 9.13
N ASN A 237 -12.92 -3.99 10.24
CA ASN A 237 -13.56 -4.35 11.51
C ASN A 237 -14.52 -3.25 12.00
N TRP A 238 -14.18 -1.98 11.81
CA TRP A 238 -15.05 -0.85 12.15
C TRP A 238 -16.28 -0.74 11.24
N SER A 239 -16.13 -1.00 9.93
CA SER A 239 -17.25 -1.08 8.99
C SER A 239 -18.20 -2.21 9.38
N THR A 240 -17.68 -3.39 9.72
CA THR A 240 -18.49 -4.50 10.27
C THR A 240 -19.18 -4.10 11.57
N TYR A 241 -18.46 -3.44 12.49
CA TYR A 241 -19.04 -2.95 13.75
C TYR A 241 -20.21 -1.99 13.48
N SER A 242 -20.03 -1.04 12.57
CA SER A 242 -21.06 -0.07 12.17
C SER A 242 -22.29 -0.76 11.55
N PHE A 243 -22.07 -1.78 10.71
CA PHE A 243 -23.15 -2.59 10.14
C PHE A 243 -23.94 -3.35 11.22
N ILE A 244 -23.23 -3.97 12.17
CA ILE A 244 -23.80 -4.72 13.30
C ILE A 244 -24.57 -3.78 14.26
N HIS A 245 -23.99 -2.61 14.52
CA HIS A 245 -24.51 -1.59 15.42
C HIS A 245 -24.92 -0.33 14.64
N SER A 246 -25.99 -0.46 13.84
CA SER A 246 -26.58 0.65 13.10
C SER A 246 -27.76 1.27 13.85
N MET A 247 -28.12 2.51 13.50
CA MET A 247 -29.28 3.23 14.05
C MET A 247 -30.61 2.45 13.96
N LYS A 248 -30.72 1.49 13.02
CA LYS A 248 -31.89 0.59 12.86
C LYS A 248 -31.81 -0.67 13.75
N ARG A 249 -30.64 -1.06 14.27
CA ARG A 249 -30.38 -2.24 15.13
C ARG A 249 -29.84 -1.85 16.53
N ASN A 250 -30.45 -0.87 17.18
CA ASN A 250 -29.99 -0.28 18.46
C ASN A 250 -30.23 -1.11 19.74
N LYS A 251 -30.70 -2.36 19.67
CA LYS A 251 -31.01 -3.17 20.88
C LYS A 251 -29.85 -4.05 21.38
N MET A 252 -28.66 -3.90 20.82
CA MET A 252 -27.51 -4.74 21.14
C MET A 252 -26.54 -4.02 22.07
N THR A 253 -26.05 -4.72 23.10
CA THR A 253 -25.06 -4.15 24.01
C THR A 253 -23.70 -4.01 23.29
N PRO A 254 -22.88 -3.00 23.64
CA PRO A 254 -21.54 -2.84 23.06
C PRO A 254 -20.70 -4.13 23.16
N LYS A 255 -20.77 -4.83 24.30
CA LYS A 255 -20.06 -6.08 24.51
C LYS A 255 -20.46 -7.17 23.52
N ARG A 256 -21.77 -7.29 23.21
CA ARG A 256 -22.26 -8.26 22.23
C ARG A 256 -21.83 -7.90 20.81
N ALA A 257 -21.78 -6.61 20.48
CA ALA A 257 -21.29 -6.13 19.18
C ALA A 257 -19.79 -6.42 19.02
N GLU A 258 -18.97 -6.17 20.04
CA GLU A 258 -17.55 -6.55 20.07
C GLU A 258 -17.35 -8.05 19.85
N ASP A 259 -18.10 -8.89 20.57
CA ASP A 259 -17.98 -10.35 20.44
C ASP A 259 -18.36 -10.82 19.02
N LEU A 260 -19.37 -10.20 18.39
CA LEU A 260 -19.76 -10.51 17.02
C LEU A 260 -18.70 -10.08 16.00
N VAL A 261 -18.11 -8.88 16.15
CA VAL A 261 -16.99 -8.45 15.31
C VAL A 261 -15.82 -9.40 15.48
N TYR A 262 -15.47 -9.77 16.71
CA TYR A 262 -14.41 -10.74 16.98
C TYR A 262 -14.66 -12.08 16.27
N ILE A 263 -15.87 -12.63 16.36
CA ILE A 263 -16.23 -13.88 15.67
C ILE A 263 -16.14 -13.71 14.16
N HIS A 264 -16.72 -12.63 13.61
CA HIS A 264 -16.70 -12.34 12.18
C HIS A 264 -15.26 -12.24 11.65
N THR A 265 -14.43 -11.40 12.26
CA THR A 265 -13.03 -11.20 11.86
C THR A 265 -12.23 -12.51 11.93
N ASN A 266 -12.41 -13.32 12.99
CA ASN A 266 -11.69 -14.59 13.11
C ASN A 266 -12.16 -15.63 12.08
N LEU A 267 -13.46 -15.72 11.81
CA LEU A 267 -13.98 -16.60 10.75
C LEU A 267 -13.40 -16.20 9.38
N HIS A 268 -13.34 -14.90 9.09
CA HIS A 268 -12.67 -14.40 7.89
C HIS A 268 -11.19 -14.79 7.89
N LEU A 269 -10.43 -14.50 8.94
CA LEU A 269 -9.00 -14.85 9.04
C LEU A 269 -8.75 -16.35 8.84
N LEU A 270 -9.62 -17.22 9.36
CA LEU A 270 -9.54 -18.66 9.14
C LEU A 270 -9.82 -19.05 7.69
N SER A 271 -10.83 -18.44 7.06
CA SER A 271 -11.14 -18.69 5.63
C SER A 271 -9.98 -18.32 4.71
N ARG A 272 -9.19 -17.30 5.07
CA ARG A 272 -8.02 -16.85 4.30
C ARG A 272 -6.84 -17.81 4.30
N LYS A 273 -6.85 -18.81 5.18
CA LYS A 273 -5.83 -19.88 5.17
C LYS A 273 -6.04 -20.89 4.05
N ASN A 274 -7.19 -20.87 3.39
CA ASN A 274 -7.49 -21.73 2.26
C ASN A 274 -6.88 -21.15 0.96
N GLU A 275 -6.29 -21.99 0.12
CA GLU A 275 -5.74 -21.61 -1.18
C GLU A 275 -6.79 -20.96 -2.09
N SER A 276 -8.07 -21.31 -1.94
CA SER A 276 -9.17 -20.68 -2.67
C SER A 276 -9.35 -19.18 -2.38
N TYR A 277 -8.75 -18.67 -1.30
CA TYR A 277 -8.75 -17.24 -1.01
C TYR A 277 -7.72 -16.47 -1.83
N THR A 278 -6.58 -17.10 -2.12
CA THR A 278 -5.46 -16.48 -2.84
C THR A 278 -5.53 -16.75 -4.35
N ILE A 279 -6.26 -17.78 -4.77
CA ILE A 279 -6.33 -18.29 -6.15
C ILE A 279 -7.77 -18.28 -6.66
N GLY A 280 -7.97 -17.90 -7.93
CA GLY A 280 -9.27 -17.95 -8.61
C GLY A 280 -9.93 -16.59 -8.83
N GLN A 281 -11.16 -16.61 -9.38
CA GLN A 281 -11.92 -15.39 -9.69
C GLN A 281 -12.39 -14.64 -8.44
N SER A 282 -12.65 -15.35 -7.35
CA SER A 282 -13.03 -14.77 -6.04
C SER A 282 -11.83 -14.49 -5.14
N LYS A 283 -10.61 -14.35 -5.68
CA LYS A 283 -9.43 -14.09 -4.84
C LYS A 283 -9.60 -12.78 -4.06
N MET A 284 -9.26 -12.80 -2.77
CA MET A 284 -9.30 -11.59 -1.93
C MET A 284 -10.65 -10.84 -2.00
N TRP A 285 -11.75 -11.58 -2.15
CA TRP A 285 -13.11 -11.06 -2.32
C TRP A 285 -13.54 -10.08 -1.21
N ASP A 286 -12.91 -10.15 -0.02
CA ASP A 286 -13.17 -9.29 1.13
C ASP A 286 -12.19 -8.11 1.27
N ILE A 287 -11.32 -7.88 0.28
CA ILE A 287 -10.37 -6.76 0.23
C ILE A 287 -10.79 -5.82 -0.91
N GLY A 288 -11.54 -4.78 -0.56
CA GLY A 288 -11.98 -3.74 -1.52
C GLY A 288 -13.25 -4.07 -2.30
N GLY A 289 -14.16 -4.84 -1.70
CA GLY A 289 -15.50 -5.10 -2.23
C GLY A 289 -16.56 -4.61 -1.25
N ASP A 290 -16.77 -3.29 -1.20
CA ASP A 290 -18.14 -2.82 -1.09
C ASP A 290 -18.65 -2.91 -2.54
N GLU A 291 -19.44 -3.94 -2.86
CA GLU A 291 -20.34 -3.81 -4.01
C GLU A 291 -21.10 -2.51 -3.78
N TRP A 292 -20.91 -1.55 -4.68
CA TRP A 292 -21.70 -0.33 -4.72
C TRP A 292 -23.14 -0.74 -4.94
N ASP A 293 -23.95 -0.68 -3.88
CA ASP A 293 -25.40 -0.71 -4.02
C ASP A 293 -25.81 0.58 -4.75
N PRO A 294 -26.47 0.50 -5.93
CA PRO A 294 -26.81 1.70 -6.67
C PRO A 294 -27.85 2.50 -5.90
N LEU A 295 -27.46 3.73 -5.53
CA LEU A 295 -28.33 4.87 -5.28
C LEU A 295 -29.58 4.62 -4.42
N GLU A 296 -29.40 4.61 -3.10
CA GLU A 296 -30.42 5.19 -2.19
C GLU A 296 -29.77 6.07 -1.11
N GLY A 297 -29.98 7.38 -1.22
CA GLY A 297 -30.00 8.30 -0.08
C GLY A 297 -28.74 9.10 0.19
N ALA A 298 -28.76 10.36 -0.25
CA ALA A 298 -27.96 11.50 0.20
C ALA A 298 -27.05 11.28 1.44
N GLY A 299 -25.78 10.98 1.20
CA GLY A 299 -24.74 10.93 2.24
C GLY A 299 -23.29 10.89 1.74
N VAL A 300 -23.07 11.01 0.42
CA VAL A 300 -21.79 10.67 -0.24
C VAL A 300 -20.65 11.67 0.07
N LEU A 301 -20.95 12.90 0.50
CA LEU A 301 -19.94 13.93 0.73
C LEU A 301 -19.16 13.81 2.05
N ALA A 302 -19.57 12.95 2.99
CA ALA A 302 -18.89 12.81 4.28
C ALA A 302 -17.90 11.63 4.33
N ILE A 303 -18.14 10.58 3.54
CA ILE A 303 -17.38 9.31 3.64
C ILE A 303 -16.07 9.40 2.86
N ALA A 304 -16.07 10.04 1.68
CA ALA A 304 -14.87 10.23 0.87
C ALA A 304 -13.76 11.06 1.56
N ASN A 305 -14.14 11.97 2.47
CA ASN A 305 -13.18 12.74 3.26
C ASN A 305 -12.52 11.91 4.38
N SER A 306 -13.11 10.78 4.79
CA SER A 306 -12.60 9.97 5.89
C SER A 306 -11.61 8.92 5.40
N SER A 307 -11.87 8.31 4.24
CA SER A 307 -11.03 7.22 3.69
C SER A 307 -9.66 7.68 3.21
N PHE A 308 -9.52 8.92 2.74
CA PHE A 308 -8.21 9.48 2.36
C PHE A 308 -7.35 9.89 3.56
N PHE A 309 -7.93 10.04 4.74
CA PHE A 309 -7.24 10.54 5.93
C PHE A 309 -6.50 9.46 6.74
N PHE A 310 -6.77 8.18 6.49
CA PHE A 310 -6.25 7.07 7.31
C PHE A 310 -5.20 6.20 6.61
N PHE A 311 -4.73 6.60 5.43
CA PHE A 311 -3.83 5.73 4.66
C PHE A 311 -2.46 5.49 5.29
N PHE A 312 -1.99 6.34 6.21
CA PHE A 312 -0.72 6.11 6.91
C PHE A 312 -0.68 6.81 8.27
N PHE A 313 -1.38 6.24 9.25
CA PHE A 313 -1.09 6.46 10.68
C PHE A 313 -0.66 5.15 11.33
#